data_AF-A0A661L981-F1
#
_entry.id   AF-A0A661L981-F1
#
_cell.length_a   1.000
_cell.length_b   1.000
_cell.length_c   1.000
_cell.angle_alpha   90.00
_cell.angle_beta   90.00
_cell.angle_gamma   90.00
#
_symmetry.space_group_name_H-M   'P 1'
#
loop_
_entity.id
_entity.type
_entity.pdbx_description
1 polymer ?
#
loop_
_entity_poly.entity_id
_entity_poly.type
_entity_poly.pdbx_seq_one_letter_code
_entity_poly.pdbx_strand_id
1 'polypeptide(L)'
;MRALLDVNVLIALLDSAHVYHDSAMSWLEREIHHGWASCPITQIGCVRIMSHPSYPGTLPLREVATRLGDAINSPEHEFWPDELDLLGVRILDWSCI
;
A
#
# COMPACT_ATOMS: atom_id res chain seq x y z
N MET A 1 15.38 5.10 8.05
CA MET A 1 15.01 5.42 6.65
C MET A 1 13.61 4.86 6.46
N ARG A 2 12.67 5.65 5.94
CA ARG A 2 11.27 5.25 5.82
C ARG A 2 11.10 4.25 4.66
N ALA A 3 10.31 3.19 4.85
CA ALA A 3 10.06 2.18 3.83
C ALA A 3 8.79 2.48 3.03
N LEU A 4 8.88 2.54 1.69
CA LEU A 4 7.69 2.58 0.82
C LEU A 4 7.07 1.19 0.76
N LEU A 5 5.82 1.06 1.21
CA LEU A 5 5.14 -0.23 1.22
C LEU A 5 4.59 -0.58 -0.15
N ASP A 6 4.90 -1.79 -0.61
CA ASP A 6 4.20 -2.41 -1.74
C ASP A 6 2.70 -2.58 -1.44
N VAL A 7 1.90 -2.68 -2.50
CA VAL A 7 0.45 -2.92 -2.41
C VAL A 7 0.13 -4.14 -1.56
N ASN A 8 0.86 -5.25 -1.71
CA ASN A 8 0.57 -6.48 -0.97
C ASN A 8 0.88 -6.36 0.52
N VAL A 9 1.92 -5.61 0.90
CA VAL A 9 2.23 -5.35 2.31
C VAL A 9 1.15 -4.47 2.93
N LEU A 10 0.71 -3.43 2.20
CA LEU A 10 -0.36 -2.55 2.65
C LEU A 10 -1.69 -3.30 2.84
N ILE A 11 -2.05 -4.19 1.90
CA ILE A 11 -3.22 -5.06 2.04
C ILE A 11 -3.07 -6.00 3.24
N ALA A 12 -1.91 -6.65 3.41
CA ALA A 12 -1.67 -7.54 4.53
C ALA A 12 -1.81 -6.83 5.88
N LEU A 13 -1.45 -5.56 5.99
CA LEU A 13 -1.62 -4.77 7.22
C LEU A 13 -3.09 -4.40 7.48
N LEU A 14 -3.88 -4.16 6.43
CA LEU A 14 -5.27 -3.69 6.52
C LEU A 14 -6.32 -4.82 6.55
N ASP A 15 -5.92 -6.05 6.24
CA ASP A 15 -6.75 -7.24 6.25
C ASP A 15 -6.21 -8.28 7.24
N SER A 16 -6.88 -8.43 8.38
CA SER A 16 -6.52 -9.41 9.40
C SER A 16 -6.74 -10.86 9.00
N ALA A 17 -7.50 -11.13 7.93
CA ALA A 17 -7.67 -12.46 7.36
C ALA A 17 -6.61 -12.80 6.30
N HIS A 18 -5.75 -11.85 5.93
CA HIS A 18 -4.70 -12.07 4.96
C HIS A 18 -3.63 -13.03 5.52
N VAL A 19 -3.18 -14.01 4.71
CA VAL A 19 -2.25 -15.06 5.15
C VAL A 19 -0.92 -14.51 5.70
N TYR A 20 -0.52 -13.31 5.28
CA TYR A 20 0.69 -12.63 5.73
C TYR A 20 0.44 -11.51 6.75
N HIS A 21 -0.78 -11.38 7.30
CA HIS A 21 -1.11 -10.32 8.26
C HIS A 21 -0.13 -10.30 9.44
N ASP A 22 0.04 -11.43 10.13
CA ASP A 22 0.91 -11.54 11.30
C ASP A 22 2.37 -11.21 10.97
N SER A 23 2.83 -11.63 9.79
CA SER A 23 4.20 -11.35 9.32
C SER A 23 4.41 -9.86 9.01
N ALA A 24 3.42 -9.22 8.37
CA ALA A 24 3.46 -7.80 8.05
C ALA A 24 3.38 -6.94 9.32
N MET A 25 2.48 -7.29 10.26
CA MET A 25 2.37 -6.63 11.56
C MET A 25 3.65 -6.77 12.38
N SER A 26 4.21 -7.98 12.46
CA SER A 26 5.49 -8.22 13.16
C SER A 26 6.63 -7.41 12.57
N TRP A 27 6.67 -7.26 11.24
CA TRP A 27 7.64 -6.39 10.58
C TRP A 27 7.39 -4.93 10.90
N LEU A 28 6.14 -4.47 10.80
CA LEU A 28 5.77 -3.08 11.08
C LEU A 28 6.15 -2.71 12.51
N GLU A 29 5.80 -3.51 13.51
CA GLU A 29 6.14 -3.25 14.92
C GLU A 29 7.65 -3.05 15.15
N ARG A 30 8.49 -3.80 14.44
CA ARG A 30 9.95 -3.65 14.53
C ARG A 30 10.44 -2.38 13.83
N GLU A 31 9.87 -2.05 12.67
CA GLU A 31 10.39 -1.00 11.80
C GLU A 31 9.63 0.34 11.93
N ILE A 32 8.51 0.41 12.65
CA ILE A 32 7.59 1.57 12.69
C ILE A 32 8.30 2.85 13.15
N HIS A 33 9.32 2.73 13.99
CA HIS A 33 10.15 3.83 14.46
C HIS A 33 10.97 4.52 13.34
N HIS A 34 11.17 3.85 12.20
CA HIS A 34 11.74 4.44 10.98
C HIS A 34 10.68 5.09 10.07
N GLY A 35 9.40 4.84 10.34
CA GLY A 35 8.28 5.26 9.53
C GLY A 35 8.04 4.37 8.31
N TRP A 36 6.87 4.54 7.71
CA TRP A 36 6.51 3.92 6.44
C TRP A 36 5.90 4.95 5.49
N ALA A 37 5.96 4.69 4.18
CA ALA A 37 5.41 5.55 3.16
C ALA A 37 4.41 4.80 2.28
N SER A 38 3.48 5.54 1.70
CA SER A 38 2.67 5.11 0.57
C SER A 38 2.77 6.13 -0.55
N CYS A 39 2.41 5.74 -1.77
CA CYS A 39 2.35 6.64 -2.92
C CYS A 39 1.00 6.47 -3.65
N PRO A 40 0.70 7.28 -4.69
CA PRO A 40 -0.55 7.14 -5.45
C PRO A 40 -0.81 5.70 -5.92
N ILE A 41 0.22 5.03 -6.44
CA ILE A 41 0.11 3.66 -6.98
C ILE A 41 -0.26 2.67 -5.87
N THR A 42 0.37 2.76 -4.70
CA THR A 42 0.15 1.78 -3.63
C THR A 42 -1.20 1.96 -2.95
N GLN A 43 -1.64 3.21 -2.75
CA GLN A 43 -2.97 3.52 -2.25
C GLN A 43 -4.09 3.09 -3.21
N ILE A 44 -3.97 3.40 -4.50
CA ILE A 44 -4.96 3.00 -5.51
C ILE A 44 -5.00 1.46 -5.64
N GLY A 45 -3.84 0.80 -5.66
CA GLY A 45 -3.74 -0.65 -5.72
C GLY A 45 -4.45 -1.33 -4.55
N CYS A 46 -4.21 -0.84 -3.33
CA CYS A 46 -4.87 -1.33 -2.12
C CYS A 46 -6.40 -1.21 -2.20
N VAL A 47 -6.91 -0.01 -2.53
CA VAL A 47 -8.35 0.24 -2.65
C VAL A 47 -8.97 -0.67 -3.71
N ARG A 48 -8.32 -0.79 -4.88
CA ARG A 48 -8.84 -1.55 -6.02
C ARG A 48 -8.90 -3.05 -5.74
N ILE A 49 -7.90 -3.62 -5.05
CA ILE A 49 -7.86 -5.06 -4.77
C ILE A 49 -8.84 -5.43 -3.65
N MET A 50 -8.79 -4.74 -2.50
CA MET A 50 -9.64 -5.11 -1.35
C MET A 50 -11.14 -4.88 -1.60
N SER A 51 -11.50 -4.04 -2.57
CA SER A 51 -12.90 -3.84 -3.00
C SER A 51 -13.30 -4.68 -4.21
N HIS A 52 -12.41 -5.52 -4.74
CA HIS A 52 -12.71 -6.36 -5.88
C HIS A 52 -13.62 -7.53 -5.47
N PRO A 53 -14.68 -7.88 -6.23
CA PRO A 53 -15.61 -8.96 -5.85
C PRO A 53 -14.97 -10.33 -5.65
N SER A 54 -13.86 -10.61 -6.35
CA SER A 54 -13.11 -11.87 -6.22
C SER A 54 -12.11 -11.89 -5.05
N TYR A 55 -11.91 -10.78 -4.33
CA TYR A 55 -11.02 -10.74 -3.19
C TYR A 55 -11.71 -11.41 -1.97
N PRO A 56 -11.08 -12.38 -1.28
CA PRO A 56 -11.65 -12.98 -0.09
C PRO A 56 -11.91 -11.91 0.99
N GLY A 57 -13.12 -11.87 1.56
CA GLY A 57 -13.45 -10.83 2.55
C GLY A 57 -13.56 -9.42 1.96
N THR A 58 -13.84 -9.31 0.65
CA THR A 58 -14.04 -8.03 -0.05
C THR A 58 -14.94 -7.07 0.73
N LEU A 59 -14.56 -5.80 0.72
CA LEU A 59 -15.26 -4.73 1.42
C LEU A 59 -15.78 -3.69 0.43
N PRO A 60 -16.86 -2.96 0.75
CA PRO A 60 -17.27 -1.81 -0.03
C PRO A 60 -16.11 -0.81 -0.18
N LEU A 61 -15.96 -0.22 -1.37
CA LEU A 61 -14.88 0.73 -1.69
C LEU A 61 -14.73 1.84 -0.64
N ARG A 62 -15.85 2.36 -0.13
CA ARG A 62 -15.86 3.38 0.93
C ARG A 62 -15.21 2.88 2.22
N GLU A 63 -15.46 1.64 2.61
CA GLU A 63 -14.90 1.07 3.83
C GLU A 63 -13.40 0.84 3.70
N VAL A 64 -12.93 0.35 2.54
CA VAL A 64 -11.50 0.24 2.27
C VAL A 64 -10.82 1.61 2.31
N ALA A 65 -11.43 2.63 1.70
CA ALA A 65 -10.90 4.00 1.72
C ALA A 65 -10.85 4.58 3.13
N THR A 66 -11.85 4.32 3.98
CA THR A 66 -11.82 4.71 5.39
C THR A 66 -10.69 4.01 6.14
N ARG A 67 -10.55 2.69 6.03
CA ARG A 67 -9.47 1.94 6.70
C ARG A 67 -8.08 2.41 6.28
N LEU A 68 -7.89 2.64 4.97
CA LEU A 68 -6.64 3.19 4.46
C LEU A 68 -6.41 4.61 4.99
N GLY A 69 -7.46 5.44 5.03
CA GLY A 69 -7.43 6.78 5.62
C GLY A 69 -6.97 6.78 7.08
N ASP A 70 -7.49 5.85 7.89
CA ASP A 70 -7.11 5.71 9.29
C ASP A 70 -5.63 5.31 9.43
N ALA A 71 -5.13 4.40 8.58
CA ALA A 71 -3.74 3.99 8.60
C ALA A 71 -2.77 5.13 8.21
N ILE A 72 -3.08 5.89 7.16
CA ILE A 72 -2.21 6.99 6.69
C ILE A 72 -2.25 8.23 7.60
N ASN A 73 -3.21 8.32 8.53
CA ASN A 73 -3.25 9.38 9.53
C ASN A 73 -2.29 9.14 10.71
N SER A 74 -1.54 8.03 10.72
CA SER A 74 -0.51 7.77 11.71
C SER A 74 0.68 8.73 11.57
N PRO A 75 1.31 9.18 12.68
CA PRO A 75 2.45 10.10 12.63
C PRO A 75 3.69 9.48 11.98
N GLU A 76 3.76 8.16 11.88
CA GLU A 76 4.86 7.42 11.24
C GLU A 76 4.71 7.34 9.72
N HIS A 77 3.54 7.67 9.18
CA HIS A 77 3.24 7.70 7.75
C HIS A 77 3.77 8.95 7.07
N GLU A 78 4.22 8.79 5.82
CA GLU A 78 4.42 9.90 4.88
C GLU A 78 3.86 9.53 3.52
N PHE A 79 3.17 10.47 2.88
CA PHE A 79 2.77 10.33 1.49
C PHE A 79 3.90 10.79 0.57
N TRP A 80 4.36 9.90 -0.31
CA TRP A 80 5.33 10.23 -1.35
C TRP A 80 4.59 10.45 -2.68
N PRO A 81 4.54 11.69 -3.18
CA PRO A 81 3.92 11.97 -4.47
C PRO A 81 4.71 11.31 -5.60
N ASP A 82 4.02 11.00 -6.69
CA ASP A 82 4.64 10.52 -7.92
C ASP A 82 4.48 11.59 -9.00
N GLU A 83 5.59 12.02 -9.59
CA GLU A 83 5.64 12.98 -10.70
C GLU A 83 6.10 12.31 -12.01
N LEU A 84 6.17 10.98 -12.06
CA LEU A 84 6.76 10.26 -13.18
C LEU A 84 5.76 10.03 -14.32
N ASP A 85 6.06 10.64 -15.46
CA ASP A 85 5.50 10.22 -16.74
C ASP A 85 6.30 9.02 -17.29
N LEU A 86 5.83 7.81 -16.96
CA LEU A 86 6.43 6.54 -17.39
C LEU A 86 6.53 6.39 -18.92
N LEU A 87 5.70 7.13 -19.67
CA LEU A 87 5.58 6.99 -21.13
C LEU A 87 6.15 8.20 -21.89
N GLY A 88 6.14 9.39 -21.29
CA GLY A 88 6.60 10.63 -21.91
C GLY A 88 8.11 10.86 -21.82
N VAL A 89 8.81 10.17 -20.92
CA VAL A 89 10.27 10.23 -20.84
C VAL A 89 10.86 8.85 -21.14
N ARG A 90 11.83 8.78 -22.07
CA ARG A 90 12.61 7.56 -22.38
C ARG A 90 13.55 7.16 -21.22
N ILE A 91 13.04 7.13 -19.99
CA ILE A 91 13.78 6.71 -18.79
C ILE A 91 13.71 5.19 -18.66
N LEU A 92 12.66 4.57 -19.20
CA LEU A 92 12.43 3.12 -19.14
C LEU A 92 12.69 2.46 -20.49
N ASP A 93 13.66 1.55 -20.52
CA ASP A 93 13.87 0.61 -21.62
C ASP A 93 13.05 -0.66 -21.39
N TRP A 94 11.88 -0.71 -22.02
CA TRP A 94 10.95 -1.83 -21.94
C TRP A 94 11.46 -3.10 -22.63
N SER A 95 12.58 -3.05 -23.36
CA SER A 95 13.16 -4.24 -24.00
C SER A 95 13.89 -5.18 -23.03
N CYS A 96 14.11 -4.74 -21.78
CA CYS A 96 14.82 -5.48 -20.74
C CYS A 96 13.91 -6.07 -19.65
N ILE A 97 12.59 -5.96 -19.79
CA ILE A 97 11.57 -6.50 -18.86
C ILE A 97 10.71 -7.52 -19.62
#